data_AF-A0A7X4CUV8-F1
#
_entry.id   AF-A0A7X4CUV8-F1
#
_cell.length_a   1.000
_cell.length_b   1.000
_cell.length_c   1.000
_cell.angle_alpha   90.00
_cell.angle_beta   90.00
_cell.angle_gamma   90.00
#
_symmetry.space_group_name_H-M   'P 1'
#
loop_
_entity.id
_entity.type
_entity.pdbx_description
1 polymer ?
#
loop_
_entity_poly.entity_id
_entity_poly.type
_entity_poly.pdbx_seq_one_letter_code
_entity_poly.pdbx_strand_id
1 'polypeptide(L)'
;MNEVTAKRLVEFLSQARLEALVKRTGDTSRAIELHQEILALGCELMKVIAIAEIALRNTVVANLTRHFGAGNWLQRSPGNFSWRKCEVDSIDRATKMPDERLTQS
;
A
#
# COMPACT_ATOMS: atom_id res chain seq x y z
N MET A 1 6.71 -11.43 26.48
CA MET A 1 5.37 -11.94 26.04
C MET A 1 5.00 -13.11 26.94
N ASN A 2 3.74 -13.27 27.37
CA ASN A 2 3.38 -14.44 28.20
C ASN A 2 3.07 -15.67 27.32
N GLU A 3 3.18 -16.86 27.91
CA GLU A 3 3.11 -18.15 27.19
C GLU A 3 1.74 -18.41 26.53
N VAL A 4 0.66 -17.90 27.13
CA VAL A 4 -0.71 -18.01 26.61
C VAL A 4 -0.90 -17.18 25.34
N THR A 5 -0.37 -15.95 25.30
CA THR A 5 -0.38 -15.09 24.12
C THR A 5 0.45 -15.69 22.99
N ALA A 6 1.64 -16.23 23.30
CA ALA A 6 2.49 -16.88 22.31
C ALA A 6 1.78 -18.07 21.64
N LYS A 7 1.10 -18.93 22.42
CA LYS A 7 0.31 -20.05 21.87
C LYS A 7 -0.78 -19.60 20.89
N ARG A 8 -1.52 -18.56 21.22
CA ARG A 8 -2.56 -18.02 20.32
C ARG A 8 -1.97 -17.41 19.05
N LEU A 9 -0.82 -16.76 19.12
CA LEU A 9 -0.18 -16.17 17.94
C LEU A 9 0.29 -17.24 16.93
N VAL A 10 0.67 -18.43 17.40
CA VAL A 10 1.00 -19.56 16.53
C VAL A 10 -0.19 -19.97 15.65
N GLU A 11 -1.41 -19.89 16.15
CA GLU A 11 -2.63 -20.25 15.39
C GLU A 11 -2.84 -19.34 14.17
N PHE A 12 -2.32 -18.11 14.20
CA PHE A 12 -2.40 -17.15 13.09
C PHE A 12 -1.19 -17.20 12.15
N LEU A 13 -0.19 -18.03 12.45
CA LEU A 13 0.99 -18.21 11.63
C LEU A 13 0.89 -19.47 10.78
N SER A 14 1.20 -19.35 9.49
CA SER A 14 1.34 -20.55 8.68
C SER A 14 2.52 -21.38 9.17
N GLN A 15 2.36 -22.70 9.19
CA GLN A 15 3.38 -23.64 9.65
C GLN A 15 4.73 -23.41 8.94
N ALA A 16 4.71 -23.24 7.61
CA ALA A 16 5.91 -22.97 6.82
C ALA A 16 6.67 -21.71 7.28
N ARG A 17 5.95 -20.67 7.76
CA ARG A 17 6.56 -19.43 8.22
C ARG A 17 7.16 -19.59 9.61
N LEU A 18 6.45 -20.30 10.50
CA LEU A 18 6.93 -20.58 11.84
C LEU A 18 8.19 -21.46 11.80
N GLU A 19 8.19 -22.54 11.02
CA GLU A 19 9.34 -23.44 10.86
C GLU A 19 10.58 -22.71 10.34
N ALA A 20 10.41 -21.81 9.36
CA ALA A 20 11.51 -21.01 8.82
C ALA A 20 12.15 -20.11 9.89
N LEU A 21 11.36 -19.59 10.83
CA LEU A 21 11.83 -18.76 11.94
C LEU A 21 12.44 -19.60 13.06
N VAL A 22 11.81 -20.72 13.44
CA VAL A 22 12.35 -21.67 14.42
C VAL A 22 13.71 -22.20 13.99
N LYS A 23 13.90 -22.50 12.69
CA LYS A 23 15.20 -22.90 12.15
C LYS A 23 16.30 -21.86 12.37
N ARG A 24 15.96 -20.58 12.50
CA ARG A 24 16.90 -19.47 12.74
C ARG A 24 17.09 -19.16 14.22
N THR A 25 16.05 -19.27 15.03
CA THR A 25 16.06 -18.89 16.45
C THR A 25 16.36 -20.05 17.39
N GLY A 26 16.18 -21.29 16.91
CA GLY A 26 16.33 -22.54 17.69
C GLY A 26 15.19 -22.81 18.67
N ASP A 27 14.22 -21.90 18.79
CA ASP A 27 13.13 -21.96 19.76
C ASP A 27 11.87 -21.27 19.21
N THR A 28 10.71 -21.84 19.53
CA THR A 28 9.39 -21.38 19.08
C THR A 28 9.00 -20.05 19.70
N SER A 29 9.29 -19.80 20.98
CA SER A 29 8.95 -18.54 21.64
C SER A 29 9.74 -17.39 21.01
N ARG A 30 11.05 -17.58 20.83
CA ARG A 30 11.90 -16.61 20.12
C ARG A 30 11.51 -16.41 18.65
N ALA A 31 11.02 -17.47 17.98
CA ALA A 31 10.52 -17.35 16.61
C ALA A 31 9.27 -16.45 16.53
N ILE A 32 8.37 -16.55 17.51
CA ILE A 32 7.17 -15.70 17.59
C ILE A 32 7.58 -14.25 17.93
N GLU A 33 8.50 -14.05 18.87
CA GLU A 33 9.02 -12.71 19.20
C GLU A 33 9.63 -12.04 17.97
N LEU A 34 10.53 -12.73 17.27
CA LEU A 34 11.13 -12.25 16.02
C LEU A 34 10.06 -11.96 14.95
N HIS A 35 9.03 -12.79 14.84
CA HIS A 35 7.92 -12.54 13.92
C HIS A 35 7.20 -11.22 14.25
N GLN A 36 6.89 -10.98 15.52
CA GLN A 36 6.23 -9.74 15.96
C GLN A 36 7.11 -8.51 15.73
N GLU A 37 8.41 -8.61 15.96
CA GLU A 37 9.37 -7.53 15.67
C GLU A 37 9.43 -7.21 14.17
N ILE A 38 9.45 -8.23 13.30
CA ILE A 38 9.40 -8.05 11.85
C ILE A 38 8.10 -7.36 11.42
N LEU A 39 6.96 -7.77 11.99
CA LEU A 39 5.67 -7.11 11.72
C LEU A 39 5.67 -5.66 12.18
N ALA A 40 6.14 -5.38 13.39
CA ALA A 40 6.22 -4.03 13.94
C ALA A 40 7.11 -3.13 13.07
N LEU A 41 8.28 -3.62 12.65
CA LEU A 41 9.15 -2.93 11.72
C LEU A 41 8.45 -2.64 10.39
N GLY A 42 7.74 -3.62 9.83
CA GLY A 42 6.96 -3.45 8.61
C GLY A 42 5.88 -2.36 8.73
N CYS A 43 5.17 -2.32 9.86
CA CYS A 43 4.18 -1.28 10.17
C CYS A 43 4.81 0.12 10.25
N GLU A 44 5.98 0.25 10.87
CA GLU A 44 6.69 1.54 10.94
C GLU A 44 7.22 1.98 9.56
N LEU A 45 7.76 1.06 8.78
CA LEU A 45 8.20 1.33 7.40
C LEU A 45 7.04 1.76 6.49
N MET A 46 5.83 1.23 6.70
CA MET A 46 4.65 1.58 5.91
C MET A 46 4.37 3.09 5.93
N LYS A 47 4.62 3.76 7.06
CA LYS A 47 4.45 5.21 7.18
C LYS A 47 5.39 5.96 6.22
N VAL A 48 6.65 5.54 6.16
CA VAL A 48 7.66 6.14 5.27
C VAL A 48 7.32 5.86 3.81
N ILE A 49 6.92 4.62 3.50
CA ILE A 49 6.50 4.23 2.14
C ILE A 49 5.30 5.08 1.68
N ALA A 50 4.29 5.26 2.54
CA ALA A 50 3.12 6.07 2.22
C ALA A 50 3.50 7.53 1.92
N ILE A 51 4.41 8.13 2.71
CA ILE A 51 4.90 9.48 2.45
C ILE A 51 5.63 9.55 1.11
N ALA A 52 6.52 8.60 0.83
CA ALA A 52 7.25 8.54 -0.43
C ALA A 52 6.28 8.38 -1.63
N GLU A 53 5.27 7.51 -1.51
CA GLU A 53 4.26 7.30 -2.54
C GLU A 53 3.48 8.59 -2.82
N ILE A 54 3.02 9.29 -1.79
CA ILE A 54 2.29 10.56 -1.94
C ILE A 54 3.18 11.61 -2.62
N ALA A 55 4.43 11.76 -2.17
CA ALA A 55 5.37 12.72 -2.75
C ALA A 55 5.64 12.42 -4.23
N LEU A 56 5.83 11.15 -4.59
CA LEU A 56 6.03 10.71 -5.97
C LEU A 56 4.79 10.98 -6.83
N ARG A 57 3.60 10.58 -6.36
CA ARG A 57 2.33 10.84 -7.07
C ARG A 57 2.13 12.33 -7.31
N ASN A 58 2.32 13.16 -6.29
CA ASN A 58 2.18 14.61 -6.40
C ASN A 58 3.19 15.22 -7.37
N THR A 59 4.45 14.77 -7.32
CA THR A 59 5.52 15.28 -8.20
C THR A 59 5.24 14.92 -9.66
N VAL A 60 4.86 13.67 -9.93
CA VAL A 60 4.50 13.21 -11.28
C VAL A 60 3.31 14.00 -11.81
N VAL A 61 2.25 14.16 -11.01
CA VAL A 61 1.07 14.95 -11.41
C VAL A 61 1.46 16.39 -11.70
N ALA A 62 2.24 17.04 -10.84
CA ALA A 62 2.67 18.43 -11.06
C ALA A 62 3.50 18.59 -12.35
N ASN A 63 4.39 17.64 -12.63
CA ASN A 63 5.20 17.67 -13.85
C ASN A 63 4.35 17.43 -15.10
N LEU A 64 3.40 16.49 -15.06
CA LEU A 64 2.50 16.21 -16.19
C LEU A 64 1.53 17.38 -16.42
N THR A 65 0.99 17.97 -15.36
CA THR A 65 0.17 19.19 -15.46
C THR A 65 0.95 20.34 -16.09
N ARG A 66 2.23 20.53 -15.73
CA ARG A 66 3.11 21.53 -16.36
C ARG A 66 3.37 21.20 -17.83
N HIS A 67 3.66 19.94 -18.14
CA HIS A 67 3.97 19.49 -19.50
C HIS A 67 2.78 19.67 -20.47
N PHE A 68 1.58 19.29 -20.03
CA PHE A 68 0.37 19.38 -20.84
C PHE A 68 -0.32 20.76 -20.77
N GLY A 69 0.09 21.63 -19.85
CA GLY A 69 -0.49 22.96 -19.66
C GLY A 69 -1.95 22.96 -19.18
N ALA A 70 -2.47 21.82 -18.72
CA ALA A 70 -3.86 21.64 -18.33
C ALA A 70 -3.96 20.90 -16.99
N GLY A 71 -4.67 21.48 -16.01
CA GLY A 71 -4.87 20.85 -14.69
C GLY A 71 -5.77 19.61 -14.71
N ASN A 72 -6.60 19.46 -15.74
CA ASN A 72 -7.55 18.37 -15.92
C ASN A 72 -7.09 17.36 -16.99
N TRP A 73 -5.78 17.25 -17.25
CA TRP A 73 -5.23 16.37 -18.28
C TRP A 73 -5.58 14.88 -18.11
N LEU A 74 -5.99 14.46 -16.90
CA LEU A 74 -6.50 13.12 -16.58
C LEU A 74 -7.99 12.92 -16.92
N GLN A 75 -8.75 14.00 -17.10
CA GLN A 75 -10.19 13.99 -17.45
C GLN A 75 -10.44 14.45 -18.87
N ARG A 76 -9.49 15.18 -19.46
CA ARG A 76 -9.49 15.58 -20.86
C ARG A 76 -8.12 15.34 -21.44
N SER A 77 -8.04 14.43 -22.40
CA SER A 77 -6.80 14.11 -23.09
C SER A 77 -6.24 15.37 -23.77
N PRO A 78 -5.01 15.81 -23.45
CA PRO A 78 -4.33 16.88 -24.16
C PRO A 78 -4.18 16.53 -25.65
N GLY A 79 -4.25 17.50 -26.56
CA GLY A 79 -4.39 17.24 -28.01
C GLY A 79 -3.27 16.40 -28.67
N ASN A 80 -2.09 16.32 -28.04
CA ASN A 80 -0.94 15.50 -28.48
C ASN A 80 -0.79 14.17 -27.71
N PHE A 81 -1.73 13.85 -26.82
CA PHE A 81 -1.73 12.65 -26.01
C PHE A 81 -3.05 11.92 -26.21
N SER A 82 -3.01 10.59 -26.32
CA SER A 82 -4.22 9.77 -26.44
C SER A 82 -4.10 8.62 -25.47
N TRP A 83 -5.11 8.48 -24.62
CA TRP A 83 -5.19 7.37 -23.68
C TRP A 83 -5.36 6.04 -24.39
N ARG A 84 -4.72 5.02 -23.84
CA ARG A 84 -5.01 3.63 -24.16
C ARG A 84 -6.38 3.27 -23.60
N LYS A 85 -7.01 2.25 -24.20
CA LYS A 85 -8.32 1.75 -23.78
C LYS A 85 -8.41 1.49 -22.27
N CYS A 86 -7.40 0.87 -21.67
CA CYS A 86 -7.37 0.59 -20.23
C CYS A 86 -7.35 1.85 -19.36
N GLU A 87 -6.74 2.94 -19.84
CA GLU A 87 -6.71 4.22 -19.13
C GLU A 87 -8.10 4.88 -19.20
N VAL A 88 -8.74 4.86 -20.38
CA VAL A 88 -10.13 5.31 -20.56
C VAL A 88 -11.08 4.56 -19.62
N ASP A 89 -11.01 3.23 -19.63
CA ASP A 89 -11.86 2.38 -18.78
C ASP A 89 -11.68 2.69 -17.27
N SER A 90 -10.46 3.05 -16.87
CA SER A 90 -10.13 3.41 -15.49
C SER A 90 -10.68 4.79 -15.11
N ILE A 91 -10.57 5.77 -16.01
CA ILE A 91 -11.10 7.13 -15.83
C ILE A 91 -12.64 7.09 -15.76
N ASP A 92 -13.27 6.34 -16.66
CA ASP A 92 -14.72 6.14 -16.67
C ASP A 92 -15.24 5.48 -15.39
N ARG A 93 -14.49 4.52 -14.83
CA ARG A 93 -14.83 3.90 -13.57
C ARG A 93 -14.73 4.88 -12.40
N ALA A 94 -13.65 5.65 -12.35
CA ALA A 94 -13.41 6.63 -11.29
C ALA A 94 -14.45 7.78 -11.32
N THR A 95 -14.90 8.20 -12.51
CA THR A 95 -15.90 9.26 -12.66
C THR A 95 -17.33 8.81 -12.36
N LYS A 96 -17.64 7.52 -12.49
CA LYS A 96 -18.96 6.94 -12.16
C LYS A 96 -19.11 6.54 -10.69
N MET A 97 -18.01 6.38 -9.97
CA MET A 97 -18.06 6.11 -8.53
C MET A 97 -18.32 7.43 -7.78
N PRO A 98 -19.37 7.52 -6.94
CA PRO A 98 -19.58 8.70 -6.10
C PRO A 98 -18.42 8.82 -5.11
N ASP A 99 -17.83 10.01 -5.02
CA ASP A 99 -16.85 10.31 -3.99
C ASP A 99 -17.58 10.45 -2.65
N GLU A 100 -17.52 9.41 -1.82
CA GLU A 100 -18.12 9.39 -0.47
C GLU A 100 -17.57 10.52 0.44
N ARG A 101 -16.50 11.21 0.04
CA ARG A 101 -15.93 12.35 0.78
C ARG A 101 -16.60 13.69 0.42
N LEU A 102 -17.34 13.78 -0.68
CA LEU A 102 -18.04 14.99 -1.10
C LEU A 102 -19.51 15.04 -0.63
N THR A 103 -20.05 13.94 -0.11
CA THR A 103 -21.43 13.84 0.39
C THR A 103 -21.58 14.13 1.90
N GLN A 104 -20.47 14.42 2.59
CA GLN A 104 -20.45 14.74 4.03
C GLN A 104 -20.06 16.20 4.34
N SER A 105 -20.21 17.13 3.38
CA SER A 105 -19.97 18.58 3.58
C SER A 105 -21.27 19.37 3.54
#